data_AF-A0A9F1U429-F1
#
_entry.id   AF-A0A9F1U429-F1
#
_cell.length_a   1.000
_cell.length_b   1.000
_cell.length_c   1.000
_cell.angle_alpha   90.00
_cell.angle_beta   90.00
_cell.angle_gamma   90.00
#
_symmetry.space_group_name_H-M   'P 1'
#
loop_
_entity.id
_entity.type
_entity.pdbx_description
1 polymer ?
#
loop_
_entity_poly.entity_id
_entity_poly.type
_entity_poly.pdbx_seq_one_letter_code
_entity_poly.pdbx_strand_id
1 'polypeptide(L)'
;MSGIEVDPEVATLFNNMKLRSTNKYATFRIKDKKIVIVDELGEPCKTEEKEKDKECFDVLKATLKKEPRYILYDFGFTNKEGRKIGKLAFIFWCPEDCKIGDKMIYASTKDTVKKAFTGIGLEFQANDAGDMDYNEFHGDVEKKA
;
A
#
# COMPACT_ATOMS: atom_id res chain seq x y z
N MET A 1 14.50 -1.10 -16.22
CA MET A 1 14.71 -1.51 -14.81
C MET A 1 15.74 -0.58 -14.21
N SER A 2 15.43 0.04 -13.07
CA SER A 2 16.29 1.01 -12.36
C SER A 2 17.55 0.39 -11.73
N GLY A 3 17.68 -0.95 -11.73
CA GLY A 3 18.74 -1.66 -11.02
C GLY A 3 18.58 -1.65 -9.49
N ILE A 4 17.44 -1.18 -9.00
CA ILE A 4 17.12 -1.11 -7.57
C ILE A 4 16.61 -2.46 -7.10
N GLU A 5 17.19 -2.95 -6.01
CA GLU A 5 16.84 -4.21 -5.38
C GLU A 5 15.74 -4.02 -4.34
N VAL A 6 15.06 -5.11 -3.98
CA VAL A 6 14.05 -5.11 -2.92
C VAL A 6 14.63 -5.88 -1.75
N ASP A 7 14.64 -5.26 -0.57
CA ASP A 7 15.11 -5.92 0.64
C ASP A 7 14.27 -7.18 0.92
N PRO A 8 14.88 -8.35 1.23
CA PRO A 8 14.15 -9.56 1.55
C PRO A 8 13.12 -9.39 2.68
N GLU A 9 13.34 -8.44 3.60
CA GLU A 9 12.40 -8.09 4.66
C GLU A 9 11.07 -7.58 4.10
N VAL A 10 11.09 -6.84 2.99
CA VAL A 10 9.88 -6.32 2.33
C VAL A 10 8.99 -7.45 1.81
N ALA A 11 9.60 -8.46 1.17
CA ALA A 11 8.87 -9.64 0.70
C ALA A 11 8.36 -10.49 1.87
N THR A 12 9.15 -10.61 2.94
CA THR A 12 8.76 -11.34 4.16
C THR A 12 7.57 -10.67 4.85
N LEU A 13 7.60 -9.34 4.99
CA LEU A 13 6.52 -8.55 5.56
C LEU A 13 5.23 -8.68 4.74
N PHE A 14 5.32 -8.62 3.41
CA PHE A 14 4.17 -8.84 2.53
C PHE A 14 3.53 -10.21 2.78
N ASN A 15 4.32 -11.27 2.87
CA ASN A 15 3.81 -12.61 3.14
C ASN A 15 3.16 -12.72 4.52
N ASN A 16 3.74 -12.06 5.53
CA ASN A 16 3.16 -12.00 6.88
C ASN A 16 1.83 -11.26 6.91
N MET A 17 1.73 -10.09 6.26
CA MET A 17 0.47 -9.36 6.13
C MET A 17 -0.57 -10.18 5.37
N LYS A 18 -0.17 -10.86 4.29
CA LYS A 18 -1.08 -11.67 3.45
C LYS A 18 -1.66 -12.88 4.18
N LEU A 19 -0.84 -13.56 4.98
CA LEU A 19 -1.23 -14.82 5.63
C LEU A 19 -1.81 -14.62 7.03
N ARG A 20 -1.35 -13.59 7.76
CA ARG A 20 -1.64 -13.44 9.19
C ARG A 20 -2.34 -12.11 9.52
N SER A 21 -2.48 -11.17 8.57
CA SER A 21 -2.95 -9.80 8.80
C SER A 21 -2.25 -9.17 10.00
N THR A 22 -0.90 -9.21 9.99
CA THR A 22 -0.08 -8.73 11.13
C THR A 22 -0.13 -7.22 11.31
N ASN A 23 -0.32 -6.47 10.23
CA ASN A 23 -0.29 -5.00 10.25
C ASN A 23 -1.41 -4.50 9.35
N LYS A 24 -2.02 -3.36 9.71
CA LYS A 24 -3.08 -2.76 8.90
C LYS A 24 -2.54 -2.16 7.60
N TYR A 25 -1.36 -1.53 7.68
CA TYR A 25 -0.64 -1.03 6.53
C TYR A 25 0.87 -1.16 6.73
N ALA A 26 1.61 -1.08 5.64
CA ALA A 26 3.06 -0.95 5.65
C ALA A 26 3.48 -0.01 4.52
N THR A 27 4.42 0.88 4.80
CA THR A 27 4.99 1.80 3.80
C THR A 27 6.43 1.43 3.52
N PHE A 28 6.85 1.64 2.27
CA PHE A 28 8.17 1.34 1.78
C PHE A 28 8.75 2.52 1.03
N ARG A 29 10.07 2.67 1.15
CA ARG A 29 10.84 3.72 0.50
C ARG A 29 12.07 3.17 -0.16
N ILE A 30 12.57 3.90 -1.13
CA ILE A 30 13.89 3.66 -1.72
C ILE A 30 14.93 4.35 -0.84
N LYS A 31 15.89 3.57 -0.34
CA LYS A 31 17.07 4.05 0.38
C LYS A 31 18.26 4.09 -0.58
N ASP A 32 18.98 5.22 -0.56
CA ASP A 32 20.20 5.48 -1.32
C ASP A 32 20.10 5.22 -2.83
N LYS A 33 18.88 5.27 -3.39
CA LYS A 33 18.58 4.93 -4.80
C LYS A 33 19.06 3.54 -5.21
N LYS A 34 19.16 2.60 -4.26
CA LYS A 34 19.73 1.26 -4.47
C LYS A 34 18.83 0.13 -3.99
N ILE A 35 18.14 0.33 -2.87
CA ILE A 35 17.35 -0.74 -2.24
C ILE A 35 16.01 -0.20 -1.72
N VAL A 36 14.95 -0.99 -1.87
CA VAL A 36 13.64 -0.72 -1.28
C VAL A 36 13.59 -1.33 0.12
N ILE A 37 13.29 -0.53 1.12
CA ILE A 37 13.20 -0.93 2.53
C ILE A 37 11.84 -0.58 3.12
N VAL A 38 11.50 -1.22 4.25
CA VAL A 38 10.36 -0.83 5.09
C VAL A 38 10.65 0.57 5.68
N ASP A 39 9.68 1.49 5.59
CA ASP A 39 9.77 2.83 6.20
C ASP A 39 8.95 2.87 7.50
N GLU A 40 7.68 2.49 7.42
CA GLU A 40 6.77 2.54 8.57
C GLU A 40 5.75 1.39 8.54
N LEU A 41 5.40 0.89 9.71
CA LEU A 41 4.38 -0.14 9.91
C LEU A 41 3.19 0.45 10.65
N GLY A 42 2.00 0.24 10.11
CA GLY A 42 0.76 0.50 10.81
C GLY A 42 0.51 -0.53 11.90
N GLU A 43 -0.25 -0.14 12.92
CA GLU A 43 -0.61 -1.04 14.01
C GLU A 43 -1.41 -2.26 13.50
N PRO A 44 -1.28 -3.42 14.16
CA PRO A 44 -2.14 -4.57 13.90
C PRO A 44 -3.61 -4.20 14.18
N CYS A 45 -4.41 -4.08 13.13
CA CYS A 45 -5.84 -3.85 13.26
C CYS A 45 -6.59 -4.72 12.26
N LYS A 46 -7.50 -5.57 12.76
CA LYS A 46 -8.45 -6.31 11.94
C LYS A 46 -9.77 -5.57 11.97
N THR A 47 -10.12 -4.97 10.84
CA THR A 47 -11.40 -4.29 10.66
C THR A 47 -12.36 -5.21 9.93
N GLU A 48 -13.61 -5.19 10.35
CA GLU A 48 -14.71 -5.91 9.69
C GLU A 48 -15.83 -4.93 9.27
N GLU A 49 -15.75 -3.69 9.76
CA GLU A 49 -16.67 -2.59 9.50
C GLU A 49 -15.98 -1.56 8.61
N LYS A 50 -16.72 -1.07 7.62
CA LYS A 50 -16.22 -0.10 6.64
C LYS A 50 -15.72 1.18 7.32
N GLU A 51 -16.40 1.62 8.36
CA GLU A 51 -16.13 2.85 9.10
C GLU A 51 -14.80 2.75 9.86
N LYS A 52 -14.55 1.65 10.56
CA LYS A 52 -13.28 1.41 11.28
C LYS A 52 -12.11 1.28 10.33
N ASP A 53 -12.32 0.66 9.17
CA ASP A 53 -11.31 0.57 8.14
C ASP A 53 -10.99 1.96 7.57
N LYS A 54 -12.01 2.78 7.31
CA LYS A 54 -11.83 4.17 6.90
C LYS A 54 -10.99 4.98 7.89
N GLU A 55 -11.25 4.84 9.20
CA GLU A 55 -10.46 5.52 10.24
C GLU A 55 -8.97 5.13 10.16
N CYS A 56 -8.67 3.84 9.96
CA CYS A 56 -7.31 3.37 9.76
C CYS A 56 -6.66 3.94 8.49
N PHE A 57 -7.45 4.06 7.41
CA PHE A 57 -7.00 4.65 6.16
C PHE A 57 -6.72 6.15 6.30
N ASP A 58 -7.54 6.87 7.07
CA ASP A 58 -7.32 8.29 7.37
C ASP A 58 -6.03 8.51 8.20
N VAL A 59 -5.71 7.58 9.12
CA VAL A 59 -4.41 7.58 9.83
C VAL A 59 -3.25 7.40 8.86
N LEU A 60 -3.32 6.40 7.96
CA LEU A 60 -2.32 6.21 6.90
C LEU A 60 -2.14 7.49 6.09
N LYS A 61 -3.25 8.12 5.66
CA LYS A 61 -3.23 9.35 4.86
C LYS A 61 -2.54 10.50 5.58
N ALA A 62 -2.77 10.64 6.89
CA ALA A 62 -2.11 11.65 7.72
C ALA A 62 -0.60 11.42 7.87
N THR A 63 -0.14 10.17 7.81
CA THR A 63 1.28 9.82 7.85
C THR A 63 2.02 10.11 6.53
N LEU A 64 1.30 10.24 5.41
CA LEU A 64 1.92 10.43 4.09
C LEU A 64 2.65 11.78 3.99
N LYS A 65 3.92 11.71 3.62
CA LYS A 65 4.80 12.86 3.40
C LYS A 65 4.72 13.32 1.94
N LYS A 66 5.30 14.49 1.66
CA LYS A 66 5.51 15.02 0.29
C LYS A 66 6.61 14.29 -0.49
N GLU A 67 6.73 12.98 -0.30
CA GLU A 67 7.70 12.12 -0.96
C GLU A 67 7.00 10.87 -1.49
N PRO A 68 7.48 10.28 -2.61
CA PRO A 68 6.93 9.02 -3.08
C PRO A 68 7.11 7.90 -2.06
N ARG A 69 6.10 7.05 -1.96
CA ARG A 69 6.09 5.85 -1.12
C ARG A 69 5.32 4.73 -1.81
N TYR A 70 5.77 3.50 -1.60
CA TYR A 70 4.93 2.34 -1.87
C TYR A 70 4.21 1.97 -0.60
N ILE A 71 2.96 1.56 -0.70
CA ILE A 71 2.12 1.26 0.45
C ILE A 71 1.44 -0.08 0.20
N LEU A 72 1.43 -0.93 1.21
CA LEU A 72 0.53 -2.06 1.30
C LEU A 72 -0.52 -1.73 2.34
N TYR A 73 -1.79 -1.90 1.98
CA TYR A 73 -2.92 -1.70 2.88
C TYR A 73 -3.81 -2.93 2.88
N ASP A 74 -4.16 -3.42 4.07
CA ASP A 74 -5.09 -4.55 4.26
C ASP A 74 -6.52 -4.03 4.38
N PHE A 75 -7.31 -4.13 3.32
CA PHE A 75 -8.72 -3.79 3.35
C PHE A 75 -9.52 -4.90 4.01
N GLY A 76 -10.21 -4.58 5.10
CA GLY A 76 -11.03 -5.49 5.90
C GLY A 76 -12.42 -4.91 6.11
N PHE A 77 -13.43 -5.48 5.45
CA PHE A 77 -14.82 -5.06 5.57
C PHE A 77 -15.79 -6.21 5.31
N THR A 78 -17.03 -6.06 5.75
CA THR A 78 -18.11 -7.00 5.48
C THR A 78 -18.94 -6.47 4.31
N ASN A 79 -19.07 -7.26 3.24
CA ASN A 79 -19.89 -6.89 2.10
C ASN A 79 -21.40 -6.95 2.44
N LYS A 80 -22.25 -6.49 1.51
CA LYS A 80 -23.71 -6.49 1.71
C LYS A 80 -24.32 -7.89 1.89
N GLU A 81 -23.61 -8.94 1.48
CA GLU A 81 -24.03 -10.33 1.62
C GLU A 81 -23.60 -10.95 2.96
N GLY A 82 -22.97 -10.17 3.85
CA GLY A 82 -22.47 -10.63 5.15
C GLY A 82 -21.14 -11.39 5.06
N ARG A 83 -20.49 -11.40 3.89
CA ARG A 83 -19.17 -12.03 3.70
C ARG A 83 -18.07 -11.09 4.15
N LYS A 84 -17.20 -11.60 5.02
CA LYS A 84 -15.96 -10.90 5.42
C LYS A 84 -14.97 -10.92 4.27
N ILE A 85 -14.61 -9.73 3.80
CA ILE A 85 -13.60 -9.49 2.77
C ILE A 85 -12.34 -8.98 3.46
N GLY A 86 -11.22 -9.66 3.18
CA GLY A 86 -9.88 -9.27 3.62
C GLY A 86 -8.95 -9.31 2.41
N LYS A 87 -8.43 -8.16 1.96
CA LYS A 87 -7.62 -8.11 0.74
C LYS A 87 -6.56 -7.03 0.80
N LEU A 88 -5.32 -7.43 0.51
CA LEU A 88 -4.20 -6.51 0.35
C LEU A 88 -4.28 -5.78 -0.99
N ALA A 89 -4.09 -4.47 -0.93
CA ALA A 89 -3.88 -3.62 -2.09
C ALA A 89 -2.50 -2.95 -2.03
N PHE A 90 -1.90 -2.80 -3.20
CA PHE A 90 -0.69 -2.03 -3.40
C PHE A 90 -1.05 -0.62 -3.84
N ILE A 91 -0.70 0.38 -3.05
CA ILE A 91 -0.95 1.79 -3.36
C ILE A 91 0.41 2.43 -3.68
N PHE A 92 0.53 3.01 -4.87
CA PHE A 92 1.68 3.82 -5.23
C PHE A 92 1.37 5.29 -4.98
N TRP A 93 1.94 5.83 -3.90
CA TRP A 93 1.86 7.25 -3.55
C TRP A 93 3.00 8.01 -4.22
N CYS A 94 2.68 8.97 -5.07
CA CYS A 94 3.66 9.78 -5.79
C CYS A 94 3.18 11.24 -5.92
N PRO A 95 3.35 12.06 -4.86
CA PRO A 95 2.78 13.39 -4.83
C PRO A 95 3.33 14.28 -5.96
N GLU A 96 2.50 15.14 -6.56
CA GLU A 96 2.94 16.00 -7.66
C GLU A 96 4.10 16.94 -7.27
N ASP A 97 4.14 17.38 -6.02
CA ASP A 97 5.16 18.29 -5.48
C ASP A 97 6.54 17.63 -5.28
N CYS A 98 6.68 16.31 -5.45
CA CYS A 98 7.96 15.66 -5.17
C CYS A 98 9.00 15.87 -6.28
N LYS A 99 10.28 15.69 -5.93
CA LYS A 99 11.41 15.88 -6.85
C LYS A 99 11.25 14.98 -8.09
N ILE A 100 11.42 15.57 -9.27
CA ILE A 100 11.30 14.84 -10.56
C ILE A 100 12.19 13.60 -10.60
N GLY A 101 13.42 13.70 -10.07
CA GLY A 101 14.33 12.56 -9.99
C GLY A 101 13.78 11.40 -9.14
N ASP A 102 13.06 11.71 -8.06
CA ASP A 102 12.45 10.69 -7.21
C ASP A 102 11.23 10.09 -7.90
N LYS A 103 10.39 10.89 -8.59
CA LYS A 103 9.29 10.37 -9.42
C LYS A 103 9.76 9.31 -10.41
N MET A 104 10.84 9.62 -11.16
CA MET A 104 11.39 8.70 -12.15
C MET A 104 11.88 7.40 -11.52
N ILE A 105 12.63 7.49 -10.41
CA ILE A 105 13.21 6.33 -9.75
C ILE A 105 12.10 5.44 -9.15
N TYR A 106 11.11 6.05 -8.49
CA TYR A 106 10.00 5.29 -7.90
C TYR A 106 9.09 4.69 -8.97
N ALA A 107 8.77 5.41 -10.04
CA ALA A 107 7.97 4.87 -11.13
C ALA A 107 8.68 3.68 -11.81
N SER A 108 9.99 3.79 -12.07
CA SER A 108 10.78 2.73 -12.71
C SER A 108 11.06 1.51 -11.82
N THR A 109 10.95 1.66 -10.50
CA THR A 109 11.14 0.59 -9.50
C THR A 109 9.83 -0.06 -9.07
N LYS A 110 8.68 0.57 -9.36
CA LYS A 110 7.34 0.07 -9.03
C LYS A 110 7.12 -1.38 -9.44
N ASP A 111 7.50 -1.72 -10.66
CA ASP A 111 7.33 -3.09 -11.19
C ASP A 111 8.22 -4.10 -10.48
N THR A 112 9.42 -3.71 -10.04
CA THR A 112 10.30 -4.59 -9.25
C THR A 112 9.68 -4.90 -7.89
N VAL A 113 9.12 -3.88 -7.22
CA VAL A 113 8.43 -4.05 -5.93
C VAL A 113 7.20 -4.93 -6.08
N LYS A 114 6.37 -4.68 -7.10
CA LYS A 114 5.18 -5.50 -7.38
C LYS A 114 5.54 -6.97 -7.63
N LYS A 115 6.65 -7.26 -8.31
CA LYS A 115 7.12 -8.63 -8.53
C LYS A 115 7.51 -9.34 -7.22
N ALA A 116 8.00 -8.60 -6.22
CA ALA A 116 8.25 -9.15 -4.89
C ALA A 116 6.95 -9.49 -4.14
N PHE A 117 5.84 -8.81 -4.46
CA PHE A 117 4.52 -9.04 -3.88
C PHE A 117 3.73 -10.11 -4.64
N THR A 118 4.15 -11.36 -4.50
CA THR A 118 3.59 -12.49 -5.27
C THR A 118 2.09 -12.67 -5.02
N GLY A 119 1.30 -12.48 -6.08
CA GLY A 119 -0.16 -12.63 -6.07
C GLY A 119 -0.94 -11.40 -5.63
N ILE A 120 -0.32 -10.22 -5.58
CA ILE A 120 -1.08 -8.96 -5.44
C ILE A 120 -1.78 -8.62 -6.76
N GLY A 121 -3.11 -8.51 -6.73
CA GLY A 121 -3.95 -8.21 -7.91
C GLY A 121 -4.70 -6.89 -7.81
N LEU A 122 -4.63 -6.22 -6.66
CA LEU A 122 -5.18 -4.89 -6.43
C LEU A 122 -4.03 -3.89 -6.40
N GLU A 123 -4.08 -2.94 -7.32
CA GLU A 123 -3.17 -1.81 -7.36
C GLU A 123 -3.95 -0.51 -7.50
N PHE A 124 -3.46 0.51 -6.82
CA PHE A 124 -3.94 1.88 -6.90
C PHE A 124 -2.75 2.83 -7.06
N GLN A 125 -2.98 3.97 -7.67
CA GLN A 125 -2.00 5.05 -7.78
C GLN A 125 -2.66 6.33 -7.31
N ALA A 126 -1.95 7.09 -6.47
CA ALA A 126 -2.40 8.36 -5.94
C ALA A 126 -1.28 9.41 -6.06
N ASN A 127 -1.60 10.56 -6.62
CA ASN A 127 -0.69 11.68 -6.85
C ASN A 127 -1.03 12.90 -5.97
N ASP A 128 -2.19 12.89 -5.31
CA ASP A 128 -2.55 13.86 -4.29
C ASP A 128 -3.45 13.27 -3.20
N ALA A 129 -3.69 14.05 -2.15
CA ALA A 129 -4.51 13.60 -1.04
C ALA A 129 -5.99 13.38 -1.45
N GLY A 130 -6.45 13.96 -2.57
CA GLY A 130 -7.78 13.69 -3.12
C GLY A 130 -7.89 12.28 -3.68
N ASP A 131 -6.87 11.81 -4.40
CA ASP A 131 -6.80 10.44 -4.95
C ASP A 131 -6.80 9.34 -3.86
N MET A 132 -6.38 9.69 -2.65
CA MET A 132 -6.46 8.82 -1.48
C MET A 132 -7.87 8.85 -0.88
N ASP A 133 -8.87 8.38 -1.66
CA ASP A 133 -10.26 8.20 -1.20
C ASP A 133 -10.54 6.73 -0.88
N TYR A 134 -10.82 6.49 0.40
CA TYR A 134 -11.17 5.18 0.90
C TYR A 134 -12.41 4.57 0.22
N ASN A 135 -13.43 5.38 -0.08
CA ASN A 135 -14.68 4.87 -0.67
C ASN A 135 -14.46 4.35 -2.08
N GLU A 136 -13.64 5.04 -2.87
CA GLU A 136 -13.30 4.62 -4.23
C GLU A 136 -12.51 3.32 -4.18
N PHE A 137 -11.46 3.26 -3.35
CA PHE A 137 -10.63 2.06 -3.22
C PHE A 137 -11.43 0.88 -2.67
N HIS A 138 -12.28 1.10 -1.67
CA HIS A 138 -13.20 0.10 -1.15
C HIS A 138 -14.10 -0.47 -2.27
N GLY A 139 -14.70 0.39 -3.09
CA GLY A 139 -15.57 -0.04 -4.18
C GLY A 139 -14.86 -0.93 -5.19
N ASP A 140 -13.60 -0.63 -5.50
CA ASP A 140 -12.79 -1.45 -6.40
C ASP A 140 -12.26 -2.73 -5.77
N VAL A 141 -11.97 -2.71 -4.46
CA VAL A 141 -11.66 -3.91 -3.69
C VAL A 141 -12.86 -4.86 -3.69
N GLU A 142 -14.07 -4.34 -3.44
CA GLU A 142 -15.32 -5.12 -3.41
C GLU A 142 -15.61 -5.77 -4.75
N LYS A 143 -15.42 -5.08 -5.88
CA LYS A 143 -15.60 -5.64 -7.23
C LYS A 143 -14.62 -6.78 -7.55
N LYS A 144 -13.44 -6.77 -6.95
CA LYS A 144 -12.40 -7.78 -7.20
C LYS A 144 -12.40 -8.90 -6.15
N ALA A 145 -13.22 -8.83 -5.10
CA ALA A 145 -13.27 -9.80 -4.00
C ALA A 145 -14.23 -10.96 -4.28
#